data_AF-A0A1Q6QXI8-F1
#
_entry.id   AF-A0A1Q6QXI8-F1
#
_cell.length_a   1.000
_cell.length_b   1.000
_cell.length_c   1.000
_cell.angle_alpha   90.00
_cell.angle_beta   90.00
_cell.angle_gamma   90.00
#
_symmetry.space_group_name_H-M   'P 1'
#
loop_
_entity.id
_entity.type
_entity.pdbx_description
1 polymer ?
#
loop_
_entity_poly.entity_id
_entity_poly.type
_entity_poly.pdbx_seq_one_letter_code
_entity_poly.pdbx_strand_id
1 'polypeptide(L)'
;MKKIDLLYLIVVIFYLISGLIKWDMTTIFACVLSLIFMVITNVIGKKIGFGNGIKILIYVFILSTEILGEIYHFYVDVWWFDIVMHTYFAFIVSYVGLYLIRYFNIKESIYFVILFIFSLAMMTESVWEIFEFSMDRVIGTDMQKDTVIRNINSTYLSENIYVDKVMVNDIDFMDRYGGYLDIGLYDTIGDMICTVVGSFMFIVIMKKRLNC
;
A
#
# COMPACT_ATOMS: atom_id res chain seq x y z
N MET A 1 -2.50 -2.16 28.45
CA MET A 1 -2.76 -2.02 27.00
C MET A 1 -4.17 -1.50 26.81
N LYS A 2 -4.43 -0.61 25.83
CA LYS A 2 -5.82 -0.21 25.55
C LYS A 2 -6.57 -1.45 25.04
N LYS A 3 -7.90 -1.53 25.26
CA LYS A 3 -8.72 -2.68 24.83
C LYS A 3 -8.54 -3.02 23.34
N ILE A 4 -8.30 -2.01 22.51
CA ILE A 4 -8.08 -2.13 21.06
C ILE A 4 -6.76 -2.86 20.76
N ASP A 5 -5.66 -2.50 21.43
CA ASP A 5 -4.35 -3.14 21.24
C ASP A 5 -4.40 -4.63 21.62
N LEU A 6 -5.15 -4.95 22.68
CA LEU A 6 -5.33 -6.34 23.11
C LEU A 6 -6.15 -7.15 22.09
N LEU A 7 -7.23 -6.58 21.57
CA LEU A 7 -8.04 -7.23 20.54
C LEU A 7 -7.21 -7.52 19.28
N TYR A 8 -6.44 -6.53 18.81
CA TYR A 8 -5.53 -6.71 17.68
C TYR A 8 -4.54 -7.85 17.93
N LEU A 9 -3.89 -7.84 19.11
CA LEU A 9 -2.91 -8.87 19.47
C LEU A 9 -3.54 -10.27 19.49
N ILE A 10 -4.75 -10.42 20.04
CA ILE A 10 -5.45 -11.71 20.07
C ILE A 10 -5.66 -12.24 18.64
N VAL A 11 -6.11 -11.38 17.72
CA VAL A 11 -6.33 -11.76 16.32
C VAL A 11 -5.02 -12.21 15.67
N VAL A 12 -3.96 -11.39 15.76
CA VAL A 12 -2.69 -11.71 15.10
C VAL A 12 -2.02 -12.95 15.71
N ILE A 13 -2.07 -13.12 17.02
CA ILE A 13 -1.50 -14.31 17.68
C ILE A 13 -2.27 -15.57 17.31
N PHE A 14 -3.60 -15.50 17.15
CA PHE A 14 -4.39 -16.63 16.66
C PHE A 14 -3.90 -17.10 15.27
N TYR A 15 -3.73 -16.18 14.32
CA TYR A 15 -3.23 -16.52 12.99
C TYR A 15 -1.77 -16.97 13.02
N LEU A 16 -0.92 -16.36 13.85
CA LEU A 16 0.47 -16.78 14.01
C LEU A 16 0.58 -18.23 14.50
N ILE A 17 -0.20 -18.60 15.51
CA ILE A 17 -0.25 -19.98 16.01
C ILE A 17 -0.73 -20.93 14.91
N SER A 18 -1.78 -20.56 14.17
CA SER A 18 -2.27 -21.35 13.02
C SER A 18 -1.18 -21.53 11.96
N GLY A 19 -0.46 -20.47 11.60
CA GLY A 19 0.65 -20.52 10.63
C GLY A 19 1.78 -21.43 11.09
N LEU A 20 2.18 -21.32 12.36
CA LEU A 20 3.21 -22.18 12.95
C LEU A 20 2.82 -23.66 12.98
N ILE A 21 1.55 -23.98 13.27
CA ILE A 21 1.05 -25.37 13.24
C ILE A 21 1.07 -25.92 11.80
N LYS A 22 0.69 -25.10 10.82
CA LYS A 22 0.61 -25.49 9.40
C LYS A 22 1.94 -25.40 8.66
N TRP A 23 2.99 -24.86 9.29
CA TRP A 23 4.25 -24.49 8.63
C TRP A 23 4.04 -23.57 7.42
N ASP A 24 3.05 -22.69 7.51
CA ASP A 24 2.73 -21.72 6.46
C ASP A 24 3.56 -20.45 6.66
N MET A 25 4.61 -20.32 5.87
CA MET A 25 5.57 -19.22 5.95
C MET A 25 4.94 -17.87 5.59
N THR A 26 3.97 -17.83 4.68
CA THR A 26 3.26 -16.59 4.30
C THR A 26 2.48 -16.06 5.50
N THR A 27 1.68 -16.93 6.15
CA THR A 27 0.95 -16.57 7.36
C THR A 27 1.89 -16.13 8.49
N ILE A 28 3.01 -16.82 8.70
CA ILE A 28 3.98 -16.47 9.75
C ILE A 28 4.58 -15.10 9.47
N PHE A 29 5.03 -14.84 8.24
CA PHE A 29 5.63 -13.57 7.84
C PHE A 29 4.64 -12.41 8.01
N ALA A 30 3.42 -12.57 7.49
CA ALA A 30 2.37 -11.57 7.59
C ALA A 30 2.02 -11.22 9.06
N CYS A 31 1.98 -12.23 9.93
CA CYS A 31 1.76 -12.01 11.36
C CYS A 31 2.94 -11.29 12.03
N VAL A 32 4.19 -11.63 11.69
CA VAL A 32 5.37 -10.94 12.23
C VAL A 32 5.39 -9.48 11.80
N LEU A 33 5.12 -9.21 10.51
CA LEU A 33 5.04 -7.87 9.95
C LEU A 33 3.91 -7.06 10.61
N SER A 34 2.73 -7.65 10.79
CA SER A 34 1.61 -7.09 11.56
C SER A 34 2.01 -6.67 12.98
N LEU A 35 2.81 -7.47 13.69
CA LEU A 35 3.27 -7.15 15.04
C LEU A 35 4.28 -6.00 15.03
N ILE A 36 5.19 -5.97 14.05
CA ILE A 36 6.15 -4.86 13.87
C ILE A 36 5.39 -3.55 13.64
N PHE A 37 4.42 -3.53 12.72
CA PHE A 37 3.62 -2.34 12.46
C PHE A 37 2.77 -1.91 13.66
N MET A 38 2.25 -2.86 14.45
CA MET A 38 1.57 -2.53 15.71
C MET A 38 2.50 -1.82 16.70
N VAL A 39 3.73 -2.30 16.85
CA VAL A 39 4.74 -1.67 17.71
C VAL A 39 5.07 -0.27 17.22
N ILE A 40 5.37 -0.11 15.93
CA ILE A 40 5.64 1.20 15.30
C ILE A 40 4.47 2.16 15.55
N THR A 41 3.24 1.73 15.27
CA THR A 41 2.02 2.52 15.48
C THR A 41 1.87 2.96 16.94
N ASN A 42 2.19 2.10 17.89
CA ASN A 42 2.11 2.41 19.31
C ASN A 42 3.19 3.38 19.78
N VAL A 43 4.43 3.21 19.30
CA VAL A 43 5.56 4.09 19.63
C VAL A 43 5.32 5.49 19.05
N ILE A 44 5.02 5.56 17.75
CA ILE A 44 4.72 6.83 17.06
C ILE A 44 3.48 7.48 17.68
N GLY A 45 2.41 6.70 17.88
CA GLY A 45 1.16 7.22 18.41
C GLY A 45 1.28 7.74 19.85
N LYS A 46 2.14 7.13 20.68
CA LYS A 46 2.43 7.64 22.03
C LYS A 46 3.22 8.95 21.96
N LYS A 47 4.15 9.09 21.00
CA LYS A 47 4.98 10.28 20.83
C LYS A 47 4.19 11.47 20.27
N ILE A 48 3.40 11.24 19.22
CA ILE A 48 2.68 12.27 18.46
C ILE A 48 1.30 12.56 19.06
N GLY A 49 0.79 11.70 19.95
CA GLY A 49 -0.50 11.90 20.61
C GLY A 49 -1.70 11.38 19.81
N PHE A 50 -1.54 10.24 19.13
CA PHE A 50 -2.63 9.61 18.37
C PHE A 50 -3.83 9.29 19.27
N GLY A 51 -5.01 9.71 18.80
CA GLY A 51 -6.28 9.30 19.38
C GLY A 51 -6.62 7.84 19.04
N ASN A 52 -7.66 7.29 19.67
CA ASN A 52 -8.09 5.93 19.36
C ASN A 52 -8.60 5.80 17.91
N GLY A 53 -9.17 6.86 17.34
CA GLY A 53 -9.69 6.85 15.96
C GLY A 53 -8.63 6.49 14.92
N ILE A 54 -7.52 7.21 14.87
CA ILE A 54 -6.44 6.93 13.89
C ILE A 54 -5.78 5.56 14.15
N LYS A 55 -5.64 5.14 15.41
CA LYS A 55 -5.13 3.80 15.73
C LYS A 55 -6.02 2.70 15.17
N ILE A 56 -7.33 2.83 15.30
CA ILE A 56 -8.29 1.87 14.73
C ILE A 56 -8.14 1.84 13.21
N LEU A 57 -8.02 2.99 12.55
CA LEU A 57 -7.84 3.04 11.11
C LEU A 57 -6.57 2.28 10.67
N ILE A 58 -5.45 2.55 11.33
CA ILE A 58 -4.18 1.87 11.06
C ILE A 58 -4.29 0.36 11.31
N TYR A 59 -4.90 -0.07 12.41
CA TYR A 59 -5.07 -1.50 12.70
C TYR A 59 -5.99 -2.20 11.71
N VAL A 60 -7.07 -1.54 11.28
CA VAL A 60 -7.94 -2.09 10.23
C VAL A 60 -7.18 -2.22 8.92
N PHE A 61 -6.33 -1.24 8.57
CA PHE A 61 -5.49 -1.31 7.38
C PHE A 61 -4.55 -2.52 7.46
N ILE A 62 -3.74 -2.62 8.52
CA ILE A 62 -2.77 -3.71 8.68
C ILE A 62 -3.46 -5.08 8.66
N LEU A 63 -4.57 -5.26 9.39
CA LEU A 63 -5.29 -6.53 9.36
C LEU A 63 -5.90 -6.81 7.98
N SER A 64 -6.30 -5.78 7.23
CA SER A 64 -6.82 -5.98 5.88
C SER A 64 -5.72 -6.45 4.94
N THR A 65 -4.57 -5.76 4.89
CA THR A 65 -3.47 -6.13 4.00
C THR A 65 -2.87 -7.49 4.39
N GLU A 66 -2.55 -7.70 5.66
CA GLU A 66 -1.81 -8.88 6.11
C GLU A 66 -2.68 -10.12 6.25
N ILE A 67 -3.95 -9.99 6.65
CA ILE A 67 -4.84 -11.15 6.80
C ILE A 67 -5.67 -11.34 5.54
N LEU A 68 -6.44 -10.33 5.11
CA LEU A 68 -7.29 -10.50 3.94
C LEU A 68 -6.47 -10.54 2.65
N GLY A 69 -5.49 -9.66 2.52
CA GLY A 69 -4.60 -9.60 1.35
C GLY A 69 -3.71 -10.83 1.23
N GLU A 70 -2.84 -11.07 2.21
CA GLU A 70 -1.85 -12.16 2.13
C GLU A 70 -2.41 -13.54 2.45
N ILE A 71 -3.02 -13.72 3.64
CA ILE A 71 -3.46 -15.05 4.11
C ILE A 71 -4.67 -15.57 3.32
N TYR A 72 -5.58 -14.68 2.94
CA TYR A 72 -6.78 -15.02 2.16
C TYR A 72 -6.65 -14.67 0.67
N HIS A 73 -5.48 -14.25 0.20
CA HIS A 73 -5.17 -13.98 -1.21
C HIS A 73 -6.05 -12.92 -1.89
N PHE A 74 -6.59 -11.94 -1.16
CA PHE A 74 -7.45 -10.92 -1.78
C PHE A 74 -6.72 -10.03 -2.78
N TYR A 75 -5.39 -9.86 -2.66
CA TYR A 75 -4.61 -9.14 -3.66
C TYR A 75 -4.65 -9.79 -5.05
N VAL A 76 -4.86 -11.11 -5.11
CA VAL A 76 -4.94 -11.90 -6.34
C VAL A 76 -6.40 -12.14 -6.74
N ASP A 77 -7.23 -12.55 -5.79
CA ASP A 77 -8.58 -13.04 -6.08
C ASP A 77 -9.63 -11.92 -6.21
N VAL A 78 -9.35 -10.74 -5.66
CA VAL A 78 -10.31 -9.63 -5.58
C VAL A 78 -9.76 -8.41 -6.32
N TRP A 79 -10.18 -8.24 -7.57
CA TRP A 79 -9.66 -7.24 -8.50
C TRP A 79 -9.65 -5.78 -8.00
N TRP A 80 -10.55 -5.40 -7.07
CA TRP A 80 -10.65 -4.04 -6.53
C TRP A 80 -9.94 -3.87 -5.18
N PHE A 81 -9.51 -4.96 -4.55
CA PHE A 81 -9.02 -4.94 -3.17
C PHE A 81 -7.82 -4.00 -3.02
N ASP A 82 -6.89 -4.14 -3.95
CA ASP A 82 -5.65 -3.39 -4.01
C ASP A 82 -5.88 -1.88 -4.15
N ILE A 83 -6.72 -1.49 -5.11
CA ILE A 83 -7.17 -0.11 -5.33
C ILE A 83 -7.72 0.49 -4.01
N VAL A 84 -8.52 -0.27 -3.27
CA VAL A 84 -9.08 0.17 -1.99
C VAL A 84 -8.00 0.27 -0.92
N MET A 85 -7.05 -0.66 -0.86
CA MET A 85 -5.96 -0.65 0.12
C MET A 85 -5.04 0.56 -0.08
N HIS A 86 -4.58 0.84 -1.30
CA HIS A 86 -3.74 2.02 -1.60
C HIS A 86 -4.48 3.33 -1.34
N THR A 87 -5.75 3.43 -1.76
CA THR A 87 -6.58 4.61 -1.46
C THR A 87 -6.75 4.80 0.06
N TYR A 88 -6.97 3.72 0.81
CA TYR A 88 -7.15 3.77 2.26
C TYR A 88 -5.86 4.09 3.00
N PHE A 89 -4.73 3.55 2.54
CA PHE A 89 -3.40 3.84 3.06
C PHE A 89 -3.08 5.34 2.95
N ALA A 90 -3.27 5.93 1.78
CA ALA A 90 -3.04 7.35 1.56
C ALA A 90 -3.93 8.26 2.42
N PHE A 91 -5.18 7.84 2.69
CA PHE A 91 -6.05 8.52 3.65
C PHE A 91 -5.46 8.51 5.07
N ILE A 92 -4.96 7.35 5.52
CA ILE A 92 -4.33 7.20 6.84
C ILE A 92 -3.06 8.06 6.93
N VAL A 93 -2.18 7.99 5.93
CA VAL A 93 -0.93 8.77 5.91
C VAL A 93 -1.23 10.27 5.91
N SER A 94 -2.25 10.71 5.17
CA SER A 94 -2.70 12.10 5.20
C SER A 94 -3.18 12.51 6.61
N TYR A 95 -3.86 11.61 7.33
CA TYR A 95 -4.25 11.84 8.72
C TYR A 95 -3.04 11.90 9.67
N VAL A 96 -2.05 11.03 9.48
CA VAL A 96 -0.77 11.09 10.21
C VAL A 96 -0.08 12.44 9.95
N GLY A 97 -0.09 12.93 8.71
CA GLY A 97 0.44 14.24 8.35
C GLY A 97 -0.20 15.39 9.12
N LEU A 98 -1.53 15.37 9.27
CA LEU A 98 -2.24 16.36 10.10
C LEU A 98 -1.84 16.27 11.58
N TYR A 99 -1.61 15.06 12.10
CA TYR A 99 -1.09 14.87 13.46
C TYR A 99 0.33 15.41 13.61
N LEU A 100 1.20 15.25 12.61
CA LEU A 100 2.55 15.80 12.60
C LEU A 100 2.53 17.34 12.65
N ILE A 101 1.72 17.98 11.82
CA ILE A 101 1.54 19.45 11.81
C ILE A 101 1.17 19.96 13.20
N ARG A 102 0.21 19.29 13.85
CA ARG A 102 -0.25 19.65 15.20
C ARG A 102 0.81 19.40 16.26
N TYR A 103 1.53 18.29 16.16
CA TYR A 103 2.60 17.93 17.10
C TYR A 103 3.75 18.94 17.06
N PHE A 104 4.14 19.41 15.87
CA PHE A 104 5.14 20.45 15.70
C PHE A 104 4.59 21.88 15.86
N ASN A 105 3.29 22.03 16.16
CA ASN A 105 2.62 23.32 16.33
C ASN A 105 2.85 24.28 15.13
N ILE A 106 2.82 23.73 13.91
CA ILE A 106 2.99 24.48 12.67
C ILE A 106 1.70 25.26 12.40
N LYS A 107 1.80 26.58 12.39
CA LYS A 107 0.69 27.51 12.14
C LYS A 107 0.85 28.14 10.78
N GLU A 108 0.32 27.46 9.77
CA GLU A 108 0.47 27.83 8.37
C GLU A 108 -0.88 27.84 7.67
N SER A 109 -0.92 28.42 6.47
CA SER A 109 -2.14 28.46 5.68
C SER A 109 -2.69 27.05 5.38
N ILE A 110 -4.00 26.95 5.16
CA ILE A 110 -4.64 25.68 4.75
C ILE A 110 -4.00 25.08 3.49
N TYR A 111 -3.48 25.92 2.59
CA TYR A 111 -2.79 25.47 1.38
C TYR A 111 -1.47 24.76 1.69
N PHE A 112 -0.72 25.26 2.67
CA PHE A 112 0.49 24.58 3.15
C PHE A 112 0.15 23.22 3.78
N VAL A 113 -0.89 23.18 4.62
CA VAL A 113 -1.36 21.93 5.25
C VAL A 113 -1.72 20.90 4.19
N ILE A 114 -2.50 21.30 3.17
CA ILE A 114 -2.88 20.43 2.05
C ILE A 114 -1.65 19.93 1.28
N LEU A 115 -0.74 20.84 0.91
CA LEU A 115 0.47 20.49 0.19
C LEU A 115 1.33 19.50 0.99
N PHE A 116 1.52 19.76 2.28
CA PHE A 116 2.31 18.90 3.16
C PHE A 116 1.73 17.49 3.27
N ILE A 117 0.44 17.34 3.58
CA ILE A 117 -0.16 16.00 3.76
C ILE A 117 -0.21 15.23 2.45
N PHE A 118 -0.45 15.91 1.33
CA PHE A 118 -0.42 15.30 0.00
C PHE A 118 0.98 14.83 -0.37
N SER A 119 2.00 15.67 -0.12
CA SER A 119 3.40 15.33 -0.40
C SER A 119 3.88 14.18 0.49
N LEU A 120 3.44 14.14 1.75
CA LEU A 120 3.75 13.03 2.66
C LEU A 120 3.13 11.72 2.18
N ALA A 121 1.88 11.74 1.69
CA ALA A 121 1.21 10.57 1.14
C ALA A 121 1.96 10.05 -0.09
N MET A 122 2.23 10.91 -1.08
CA MET A 122 2.96 10.55 -2.30
C MET A 122 4.39 10.05 -2.01
N MET A 123 5.09 10.66 -1.05
CA MET A 123 6.42 10.21 -0.65
C MET A 123 6.36 8.81 -0.03
N THR A 124 5.39 8.58 0.86
CA THR A 124 5.26 7.27 1.52
C THR A 124 4.95 6.18 0.49
N GLU A 125 4.07 6.48 -0.47
CA GLU A 125 3.79 5.57 -1.58
C GLU A 125 5.02 5.29 -2.43
N SER A 126 5.76 6.32 -2.85
CA SER A 126 6.98 6.11 -3.65
C SER A 126 8.01 5.24 -2.93
N VAL A 127 8.09 5.31 -1.59
CA VAL A 127 8.97 4.45 -0.79
C VAL A 127 8.48 3.01 -0.78
N TRP A 128 7.15 2.80 -0.77
CA TRP A 128 6.56 1.47 -0.88
C TRP A 128 6.83 0.83 -2.24
N GLU A 129 6.59 1.55 -3.33
CA GLU A 129 6.90 1.09 -4.71
C GLU A 129 8.38 0.70 -4.88
N ILE A 130 9.29 1.50 -4.30
CA ILE A 130 10.71 1.19 -4.32
C ILE A 130 10.99 -0.10 -3.53
N PHE A 131 10.28 -0.31 -2.42
CA PHE A 131 10.40 -1.53 -1.63
C PHE A 131 9.93 -2.75 -2.44
N GLU A 132 8.77 -2.70 -3.07
CA GLU A 132 8.23 -3.79 -3.89
C GLU A 132 9.18 -4.16 -5.03
N PHE A 133 9.58 -3.16 -5.84
CA PHE A 133 10.56 -3.37 -6.89
C PHE A 133 11.87 -3.98 -6.35
N SER A 134 12.32 -3.56 -5.17
CA SER A 134 13.53 -4.11 -4.56
C SER A 134 13.36 -5.56 -4.14
N MET A 135 12.19 -5.92 -3.58
CA MET A 135 11.87 -7.30 -3.20
C MET A 135 11.84 -8.20 -4.43
N ASP A 136 11.19 -7.74 -5.51
CA ASP A 136 11.05 -8.51 -6.75
C ASP A 136 12.40 -8.73 -7.43
N ARG A 137 13.28 -7.73 -7.42
CA ARG A 137 14.60 -7.85 -8.06
C ARG A 137 15.66 -8.54 -7.22
N VAL A 138 15.64 -8.39 -5.89
CA VAL A 138 16.70 -8.91 -5.01
C VAL A 138 16.34 -10.24 -4.38
N ILE A 139 15.08 -10.42 -3.98
CA ILE A 139 14.61 -11.63 -3.28
C ILE A 139 13.87 -12.57 -4.25
N GLY A 140 13.36 -12.04 -5.36
CA GLY A 140 12.62 -12.82 -6.35
C GLY A 140 11.16 -13.07 -5.94
N THR A 141 10.57 -12.11 -5.23
CA THR A 141 9.11 -12.04 -5.03
C THR A 141 8.42 -11.52 -6.30
N ASP A 142 7.11 -11.39 -6.23
CA ASP A 142 6.25 -10.86 -7.29
C ASP A 142 5.20 -9.96 -6.64
N MET A 143 5.66 -8.80 -6.15
CA MET A 143 4.84 -7.81 -5.45
C MET A 143 4.14 -6.87 -6.43
N GLN A 144 4.83 -6.48 -7.51
CA GLN A 144 4.24 -5.64 -8.55
C GLN A 144 3.39 -6.46 -9.52
N LYS A 145 2.17 -6.02 -9.80
CA LYS A 145 1.24 -6.78 -10.67
C LYS A 145 1.53 -6.62 -12.15
N ASP A 146 1.51 -7.77 -12.81
CA ASP A 146 1.60 -7.87 -14.24
C ASP A 146 0.38 -7.29 -14.98
N THR A 147 0.64 -6.51 -16.03
CA THR A 147 -0.39 -6.01 -16.95
C THR A 147 -0.10 -6.44 -18.39
N VAL A 148 -1.09 -7.05 -19.04
CA VAL A 148 -0.98 -7.43 -20.46
C VAL A 148 -1.21 -6.20 -21.36
N ILE A 149 -0.19 -5.80 -22.12
CA ILE A 149 -0.24 -4.70 -23.07
C ILE A 149 0.00 -5.17 -24.51
N ARG A 150 -0.59 -4.48 -25.49
CA ARG A 150 -0.49 -4.82 -26.93
C ARG A 150 0.29 -3.80 -27.76
N ASN A 151 0.51 -2.61 -27.21
CA ASN A 151 1.16 -1.51 -27.89
C ASN A 151 2.28 -0.97 -26.99
N ILE A 152 3.46 -0.75 -27.56
CA ILE A 152 4.58 -0.15 -26.86
C ILE A 152 4.87 1.20 -27.51
N ASN A 153 4.74 2.27 -26.73
CA ASN A 153 5.20 3.60 -27.11
C ASN A 153 6.59 3.78 -26.49
N SER A 154 7.64 3.88 -27.31
CA SER A 154 9.02 3.88 -26.82
C SER A 154 9.80 5.09 -27.30
N THR A 155 10.31 5.88 -26.36
CA THR A 155 11.25 6.97 -26.64
C THR A 155 12.54 6.44 -27.26
N TYR A 156 13.00 5.26 -26.84
CA TYR A 156 14.23 4.66 -27.37
C TYR A 156 14.08 4.27 -28.84
N LEU A 157 12.91 3.75 -29.22
CA LEU A 157 12.64 3.32 -30.60
C LEU A 157 12.15 4.47 -31.48
N SER A 158 11.71 5.57 -30.88
CA SER A 158 11.20 6.77 -31.58
C SER A 158 10.00 6.50 -32.50
N GLU A 159 9.31 5.37 -32.29
CA GLU A 159 8.12 4.95 -33.03
C GLU A 159 7.18 4.15 -32.13
N ASN A 160 5.91 4.08 -32.52
CA ASN A 160 4.91 3.26 -31.84
C ASN A 160 4.91 1.88 -32.48
N ILE A 161 5.18 0.84 -31.68
CA ILE A 161 5.28 -0.53 -32.17
C ILE A 161 4.05 -1.30 -31.69
N TYR A 162 3.32 -1.87 -32.66
CA TYR A 162 2.33 -2.89 -32.38
C TYR A 162 3.05 -4.21 -32.12
N VAL A 163 2.79 -4.82 -30.96
CA VAL A 163 3.43 -6.07 -30.60
C VAL A 163 2.73 -7.21 -31.35
N ASP A 164 3.35 -7.69 -32.42
CA ASP A 164 2.81 -8.80 -33.22
C ASP A 164 3.17 -10.17 -32.60
N LYS A 165 4.39 -10.30 -32.07
CA LYS A 165 4.91 -11.56 -31.52
C LYS A 165 6.00 -11.33 -30.48
N VAL A 166 5.91 -12.02 -29.34
CA VAL A 166 6.94 -12.03 -28.29
C VAL A 166 7.25 -13.47 -27.90
N MET A 167 8.48 -13.91 -28.13
CA MET A 167 8.92 -15.28 -27.84
C MET A 167 9.79 -15.30 -26.58
N VAL A 168 9.38 -16.06 -25.58
CA VAL A 168 10.19 -16.33 -24.37
C VAL A 168 10.24 -17.84 -24.16
N ASN A 169 11.43 -18.43 -24.22
CA ASN A 169 11.64 -19.88 -24.10
C ASN A 169 10.72 -20.67 -25.05
N ASP A 170 10.68 -20.28 -26.33
CA ASP A 170 9.84 -20.87 -27.39
C ASP A 170 8.32 -20.77 -27.17
N ILE A 171 7.88 -19.98 -26.19
CA ILE A 171 6.46 -19.68 -25.96
C ILE A 171 6.14 -18.33 -26.60
N ASP A 172 5.11 -18.34 -27.46
CA ASP A 172 4.52 -17.11 -27.97
C ASP A 172 3.58 -16.51 -26.92
N PHE A 173 3.98 -15.37 -26.35
CA PHE A 173 3.20 -14.66 -25.34
C PHE A 173 1.93 -14.02 -25.92
N MET A 174 1.94 -13.65 -27.20
CA MET A 174 0.74 -13.11 -27.86
C MET A 174 -0.33 -14.20 -27.96
N ASP A 175 0.06 -15.42 -28.34
CA ASP A 175 -0.88 -16.55 -28.42
C ASP A 175 -1.34 -17.03 -27.04
N ARG A 176 -0.42 -17.07 -26.06
CA ARG A 176 -0.71 -17.64 -24.73
C ARG A 176 -1.44 -16.69 -23.78
N TYR A 177 -1.03 -15.42 -23.76
CA TYR A 177 -1.51 -14.41 -22.80
C TYR A 177 -2.23 -13.23 -23.46
N GLY A 178 -2.21 -13.14 -24.80
CA GLY A 178 -2.92 -12.09 -25.54
C GLY A 178 -2.19 -10.74 -25.59
N GLY A 179 -0.90 -10.69 -25.23
CA GLY A 179 -0.09 -9.46 -25.22
C GLY A 179 1.32 -9.66 -24.66
N TYR A 180 2.09 -8.57 -24.64
CA TYR A 180 3.33 -8.43 -23.87
C TYR A 180 3.01 -8.15 -22.40
N LEU A 181 3.86 -8.64 -21.49
CA LEU A 181 3.69 -8.48 -20.05
C LEU A 181 4.48 -7.28 -19.55
N ASP A 182 3.77 -6.23 -19.12
CA ASP A 182 4.33 -5.16 -18.32
C ASP A 182 4.41 -5.63 -16.87
N ILE A 183 5.62 -5.76 -16.33
CA ILE A 183 5.89 -6.40 -15.04
C ILE A 183 5.79 -5.46 -13.84
N GLY A 184 5.03 -4.36 -13.95
CA GLY A 184 4.76 -3.48 -12.79
C GLY A 184 4.72 -1.98 -13.03
N LEU A 185 4.97 -1.45 -14.23
CA LEU A 185 4.89 0.00 -14.46
C LEU A 185 3.44 0.50 -14.33
N TYR A 186 2.49 -0.23 -14.91
CA TYR A 186 1.07 0.13 -14.81
C TYR A 186 0.54 0.00 -13.38
N ASP A 187 1.04 -0.99 -12.64
CA ASP A 187 0.71 -1.22 -11.24
C ASP A 187 1.19 -0.04 -10.38
N THR A 188 2.49 0.25 -10.41
CA THR A 188 3.09 1.36 -9.68
C THR A 188 2.42 2.71 -9.95
N ILE A 189 2.11 3.00 -11.22
CA ILE A 189 1.40 4.24 -11.56
C ILE A 189 -0.06 4.20 -11.09
N GLY A 190 -0.71 3.04 -11.15
CA GLY A 190 -2.05 2.81 -10.61
C GLY A 190 -2.14 3.09 -9.11
N ASP A 191 -1.16 2.62 -8.35
CA ASP A 191 -1.08 2.79 -6.89
C ASP A 191 -0.81 4.23 -6.50
N MET A 192 0.11 4.89 -7.22
CA MET A 192 0.32 6.34 -7.10
C MET A 192 -0.98 7.13 -7.39
N ILE A 193 -1.79 6.74 -8.37
CA ILE A 193 -3.10 7.37 -8.64
C ILE A 193 -4.08 7.11 -7.48
N CYS A 194 -4.14 5.89 -6.96
CA CYS A 194 -4.94 5.56 -5.78
C CYS A 194 -4.53 6.42 -4.59
N THR A 195 -3.24 6.68 -4.42
CA THR A 195 -2.70 7.58 -3.39
C THR A 195 -3.18 9.02 -3.58
N VAL A 196 -3.18 9.54 -4.80
CA VAL A 196 -3.76 10.86 -5.11
C VAL A 196 -5.23 10.93 -4.70
N VAL A 197 -6.01 9.92 -5.06
CA VAL A 197 -7.45 9.84 -4.75
C VAL A 197 -7.66 9.78 -3.23
N GLY A 198 -6.93 8.91 -2.53
CA GLY A 198 -7.06 8.74 -1.08
C GLY A 198 -6.70 10.00 -0.29
N SER A 199 -5.63 10.67 -0.68
CA SER A 199 -5.24 11.95 -0.05
C SER A 199 -6.26 13.05 -0.33
N PHE A 200 -6.76 13.13 -1.57
CA PHE A 200 -7.83 14.07 -1.93
C PHE A 200 -9.12 13.82 -1.13
N MET A 201 -9.54 12.56 -0.99
CA MET A 201 -10.69 12.18 -0.16
C MET A 201 -10.50 12.63 1.29
N PHE A 202 -9.31 12.43 1.86
CA PHE A 202 -8.98 12.94 3.20
C PHE A 202 -9.18 14.44 3.30
N ILE A 203 -8.62 15.22 2.35
CA ILE A 203 -8.72 16.68 2.33
C ILE A 203 -10.19 17.14 2.30
N VAL A 204 -11.01 16.52 1.45
CA VAL A 204 -12.43 16.87 1.31
C VAL A 204 -13.21 16.54 2.59
N ILE A 205 -13.06 15.32 3.12
CA ILE A 205 -13.78 14.84 4.31
C ILE A 205 -13.36 15.63 5.56
N MET A 206 -12.06 15.93 5.68
CA MET A 206 -11.46 16.51 6.88
C MET A 206 -11.28 18.02 6.79
N LYS A 207 -11.82 18.68 5.75
CA LYS A 207 -11.67 20.13 5.48
C LYS A 207 -11.81 21.02 6.72
N LYS A 208 -12.81 20.78 7.57
CA LYS A 208 -13.05 21.56 8.80
C LYS A 208 -11.93 21.42 9.86
N ARG A 209 -11.16 20.33 9.80
CA ARG A 209 -10.08 19.99 10.74
C ARG A 209 -8.70 20.40 10.22
N LEU A 210 -8.60 20.91 8.99
CA LEU A 210 -7.35 21.35 8.37
C LEU A 210 -6.90 22.75 8.81
N ASN A 211 -7.83 23.57 9.33
CA ASN A 211 -7.46 24.84 9.93
C ASN A 211 -6.64 24.56 11.20
N CYS A 212 -5.35 24.89 11.15
CA CYS A 212 -4.36 24.72 12.23
C CYS A 212 -3.84 26.08 12.67
#